data_AF-A0A4Z2FMV9-F1
#
_entry.id   AF-A0A4Z2FMV9-F1
#
_cell.length_a   1.000
_cell.length_b   1.000
_cell.length_c   1.000
_cell.angle_alpha   90.00
_cell.angle_beta   90.00
_cell.angle_gamma   90.00
#
_symmetry.space_group_name_H-M   'P 1'
#
loop_
_entity.id
_entity.type
_entity.pdbx_description
1 polymer ?
#
loop_
_entity_poly.entity_id
_entity_poly.type
_entity_poly.pdbx_seq_one_letter_code
_entity_poly.pdbx_strand_id
1 'polypeptide(L)'
;MRRLAGPGPGAMLAGGLFAVSRLSWQWSVVAEVFALNNLFVGLLFFATAGFHRAENATKRQKIAHWGALCCGLGLCNQHTLLLYVLVVIPWVLLRLHSLRELSLRGVVSLGACFLAGFLPYVYLPVSSYLNTARWSWGDQTTLSGLLTHLLREEYGTFSLAKTESSVSLRSMLR
;
A
#
# COMPACT_ATOMS: atom_id res chain seq x y z
N MET A 1 5.64 18.34 -24.96
CA MET A 1 5.77 19.29 -23.84
C MET A 1 6.93 18.84 -22.97
N ARG A 2 7.98 19.67 -22.94
CA ARG A 2 9.30 19.45 -22.36
C ARG A 2 9.24 19.22 -20.84
N ARG A 3 10.26 18.53 -20.32
CA ARG A 3 10.61 18.44 -18.89
C ARG A 3 10.26 19.75 -18.17
N LEU A 4 9.44 19.66 -17.11
CA LEU A 4 9.59 20.61 -16.02
C LEU A 4 11.06 20.51 -15.58
N ALA A 5 11.76 21.62 -15.73
CA ALA A 5 13.20 21.77 -15.59
C ALA A 5 13.68 21.38 -14.19
N GLY A 6 14.64 20.44 -14.10
CA GLY A 6 15.33 20.07 -12.84
C GLY A 6 14.41 19.86 -11.62
N PRO A 7 14.96 19.77 -10.40
CA PRO A 7 14.21 20.24 -9.25
C PRO A 7 14.14 21.77 -9.38
N GLY A 8 13.08 22.28 -9.99
CA GLY A 8 12.82 23.72 -9.99
C GLY A 8 12.69 24.24 -8.55
N PRO A 9 12.86 25.55 -8.30
CA PRO A 9 12.73 26.15 -6.96
C PRO A 9 11.44 25.75 -6.25
N GLY A 10 10.34 25.59 -7.00
CA GLY A 10 9.06 25.13 -6.47
C GLY A 10 9.09 23.70 -5.89
N ALA A 11 9.88 22.78 -6.46
CA ALA A 11 10.03 21.42 -5.92
C ALA A 11 10.83 21.44 -4.60
N MET A 12 11.88 22.27 -4.54
CA MET A 12 12.68 22.46 -3.31
C MET A 12 11.85 23.11 -2.20
N LEU A 13 11.07 24.15 -2.54
CA LEU A 13 10.17 24.81 -1.60
C LEU A 13 9.06 23.87 -1.11
N ALA A 14 8.41 23.13 -2.01
CA ALA A 14 7.36 22.18 -1.64
C ALA A 14 7.91 21.06 -0.75
N GLY A 15 9.07 20.49 -1.09
CA GLY A 15 9.75 19.49 -0.28
C GLY A 15 10.16 20.04 1.10
N GLY A 16 10.71 21.26 1.13
CA GLY A 16 11.07 21.96 2.37
C GLY A 16 9.87 22.22 3.28
N LEU A 17 8.79 22.79 2.73
CA LEU A 17 7.53 23.04 3.46
C LEU A 17 6.89 21.76 3.98
N PHE A 18 6.93 20.68 3.18
CA PHE A 18 6.46 19.37 3.63
C PHE A 18 7.31 18.84 4.80
N ALA A 19 8.64 18.90 4.69
CA ALA A 19 9.56 18.40 5.71
C ALA A 19 9.43 19.13 7.05
N VAL A 20 9.22 20.45 7.03
CA VAL A 20 9.04 21.26 8.26
C VAL A 20 7.59 21.33 8.74
N SER A 21 6.64 20.73 8.02
CA SER A 21 5.26 20.69 8.47
C SER A 21 5.14 19.90 9.77
N ARG A 22 4.45 20.46 10.77
CA ARG A 22 4.30 19.85 12.10
C ARG A 22 3.82 18.41 12.02
N LEU A 23 2.83 18.13 11.16
CA LEU A 23 2.30 16.79 10.96
C LEU A 23 3.38 15.82 10.46
N SER A 24 4.08 16.16 9.38
CA SER A 24 5.09 15.26 8.81
C SER A 24 6.26 15.03 9.76
N TRP A 25 6.65 16.03 10.54
CA TRP A 25 7.67 15.90 11.57
C TRP A 25 7.20 15.03 12.77
N GLN A 26 5.98 15.24 13.26
CA GLN A 26 5.46 14.47 14.39
C GLN A 26 5.38 12.97 14.06
N TRP A 27 4.81 12.62 12.92
CA TRP A 27 4.65 11.22 12.52
C TRP A 27 5.95 10.58 12.03
N SER A 28 7.02 11.34 11.76
CA SER A 28 8.33 10.78 11.39
C SER A 28 9.21 10.45 12.61
N VAL A 29 8.98 11.13 13.75
CA VAL A 29 9.72 10.89 15.00
C VAL A 29 9.12 9.74 15.80
N VAL A 30 7.82 9.47 15.63
CA VAL A 30 7.13 8.34 16.28
C VAL A 30 7.20 7.11 15.37
N ALA A 31 7.47 5.94 15.96
CA ALA A 31 7.53 4.66 15.26
C ALA A 31 6.12 4.14 14.91
N GLU A 32 5.43 4.84 14.01
CA GLU A 32 4.11 4.48 13.51
C GLU A 32 4.12 4.24 11.99
N VAL A 33 3.09 3.54 11.52
CA VAL A 33 2.96 3.10 10.12
C VAL A 33 2.67 4.25 9.13
N PHE A 34 2.34 5.44 9.62
CA PHE A 34 1.82 6.54 8.82
C PHE A 34 2.91 7.22 7.96
N ALA A 35 4.11 7.45 8.51
CA ALA A 35 5.20 8.07 7.74
C ALA A 35 5.62 7.18 6.55
N LEU A 36 5.73 5.87 6.78
CA LEU A 36 6.05 4.91 5.71
C LEU A 36 4.91 4.82 4.68
N ASN A 37 3.64 4.86 5.11
CA ASN A 37 2.51 4.92 4.19
C ASN A 37 2.56 6.17 3.30
N ASN A 38 2.86 7.33 3.89
CA ASN A 38 2.97 8.59 3.14
C ASN A 38 4.09 8.53 2.09
N LEU A 39 5.21 7.88 2.41
CA LEU A 39 6.28 7.62 1.44
C LEU A 39 5.77 6.78 0.26
N PHE A 40 5.06 5.67 0.52
CA PHE A 40 4.49 4.83 -0.54
C PHE A 40 3.49 5.60 -1.42
N VAL A 41 2.59 6.39 -0.82
CA VAL A 41 1.66 7.25 -1.58
C VAL A 41 2.44 8.23 -2.47
N GLY A 42 3.48 8.88 -1.94
CA GLY A 42 4.32 9.81 -2.70
C GLY A 42 5.06 9.13 -3.85
N LEU A 43 5.63 7.94 -3.62
CA LEU A 43 6.30 7.14 -4.65
C LEU A 43 5.33 6.70 -5.76
N LEU A 44 4.13 6.25 -5.40
CA LEU A 44 3.10 5.85 -6.36
C LEU A 44 2.56 7.03 -7.15
N PHE A 45 2.39 8.18 -6.52
CA PHE A 45 2.04 9.43 -7.21
C PHE A 45 3.11 9.84 -8.21
N PHE A 46 4.38 9.81 -7.80
CA PHE A 46 5.52 10.07 -8.68
C PHE A 46 5.61 9.07 -9.84
N ALA A 47 5.41 7.78 -9.57
CA ALA A 47 5.38 6.73 -10.58
C ALA A 47 4.24 6.95 -11.58
N THR A 48 3.04 7.31 -11.11
CA THR A 48 1.87 7.60 -11.97
C THR A 48 2.13 8.79 -12.88
N ALA A 49 2.69 9.88 -12.34
CA ALA A 49 3.08 11.04 -13.14
C ALA A 49 4.20 10.70 -14.15
N GLY A 50 5.18 9.90 -13.73
CA GLY A 50 6.27 9.41 -14.58
C GLY A 50 5.78 8.50 -15.71
N PHE A 51 4.80 7.63 -15.41
CA PHE A 51 4.15 6.74 -16.37
C PHE A 51 3.38 7.54 -17.43
N HIS A 52 2.60 8.54 -17.00
CA HIS A 52 1.84 9.40 -17.92
C HIS A 52 2.76 10.14 -18.90
N ARG A 53 3.91 10.63 -18.41
CA ARG A 53 4.88 11.42 -19.18
C ARG A 53 5.90 10.58 -19.95
N ALA A 54 5.95 9.27 -19.74
CA ALA A 54 6.95 8.44 -20.39
C ALA A 54 6.72 8.43 -21.91
N GLU A 55 7.77 8.74 -22.67
CA GLU A 55 7.72 8.81 -24.14
C GLU A 55 7.86 7.41 -24.78
N ASN A 56 8.57 6.51 -24.10
CA ASN A 56 8.89 5.17 -24.63
C ASN A 56 8.15 4.06 -23.87
N ALA A 57 7.72 3.03 -24.61
CA ALA A 57 7.07 1.83 -24.08
C ALA A 57 7.91 1.15 -22.99
N THR A 58 9.21 0.95 -23.23
CA THR A 58 10.13 0.34 -22.24
C THR A 58 10.17 1.10 -20.93
N LYS A 59 10.09 2.44 -20.97
CA LYS A 59 10.10 3.27 -19.77
C LYS A 59 8.77 3.17 -19.03
N ARG A 60 7.63 3.19 -19.75
CA ARG A 60 6.29 2.95 -19.16
C ARG A 60 6.24 1.61 -18.45
N GLN A 61 6.69 0.55 -19.11
CA GLN A 61 6.74 -0.79 -18.54
C GLN A 61 7.59 -0.84 -17.27
N LYS A 62 8.81 -0.30 -17.30
CA LYS A 62 9.67 -0.24 -16.10
C LYS A 62 8.99 0.49 -14.93
N ILE A 63 8.36 1.64 -15.20
CA ILE A 63 7.66 2.41 -14.17
C ILE A 63 6.44 1.63 -13.65
N ALA A 64 5.69 0.95 -14.51
CA ALA A 64 4.55 0.14 -14.11
C ALA A 64 4.96 -1.07 -13.23
N HIS A 65 6.11 -1.71 -13.50
CA HIS A 65 6.60 -2.83 -12.67
C HIS A 65 7.05 -2.34 -11.29
N TRP A 66 7.80 -1.23 -11.23
CA TRP A 66 8.15 -0.61 -9.94
C TRP A 66 6.92 -0.13 -9.18
N GLY A 67 5.96 0.46 -9.89
CA GLY A 67 4.67 0.87 -9.31
C GLY A 67 3.90 -0.33 -8.74
N ALA A 68 3.82 -1.44 -9.48
CA ALA A 68 3.17 -2.67 -9.02
C ALA A 68 3.83 -3.22 -7.75
N LEU A 69 5.16 -3.29 -7.71
CA LEU A 69 5.91 -3.70 -6.52
C LEU A 69 5.63 -2.78 -5.32
N CYS A 70 5.66 -1.45 -5.53
CA CYS A 70 5.35 -0.47 -4.49
C CYS A 70 3.90 -0.55 -4.00
N CYS A 71 2.94 -0.87 -4.88
CA CYS A 71 1.55 -1.11 -4.48
C CYS A 71 1.46 -2.29 -3.51
N GLY A 72 2.12 -3.42 -3.81
CA GLY A 72 2.14 -4.58 -2.92
C GLY A 72 2.80 -4.28 -1.58
N LEU A 73 3.99 -3.66 -1.59
CA LEU A 73 4.71 -3.27 -0.36
C LEU A 73 3.90 -2.28 0.49
N GLY A 74 3.28 -1.28 -0.14
CA GLY A 74 2.49 -0.28 0.58
C GLY A 74 1.21 -0.85 1.18
N LEU A 75 0.58 -1.84 0.54
CA LEU A 75 -0.56 -2.56 1.09
C LEU A 75 -0.19 -3.41 2.31
N CYS A 76 1.03 -3.96 2.34
CA CYS A 76 1.55 -4.64 3.53
C CYS A 76 1.68 -3.70 4.73
N ASN A 77 1.94 -2.42 4.47
CA ASN A 77 2.07 -1.41 5.52
C ASN A 77 0.71 -0.90 6.00
N GLN A 78 -0.19 -0.50 5.09
CA GLN A 78 -1.48 0.07 5.47
C GLN A 78 -2.56 -0.13 4.39
N HIS A 79 -3.71 -0.67 4.79
CA HIS A 79 -4.83 -0.96 3.87
C HIS A 79 -5.50 0.29 3.29
N THR A 80 -5.35 1.47 3.90
CA THR A 80 -5.93 2.71 3.35
C THR A 80 -5.37 3.04 1.96
N LEU A 81 -4.20 2.50 1.61
CA LEU A 81 -3.60 2.61 0.28
C LEU A 81 -4.46 1.96 -0.81
N LEU A 82 -5.36 1.01 -0.46
CA LEU A 82 -6.30 0.39 -1.42
C LEU A 82 -7.09 1.44 -2.20
N LEU A 83 -7.50 2.55 -1.56
CA LEU A 83 -8.25 3.62 -2.24
C LEU A 83 -7.48 4.20 -3.42
N TYR A 84 -6.17 4.35 -3.29
CA TYR A 84 -5.30 4.83 -4.36
C TYR A 84 -5.11 3.75 -5.45
N VAL A 85 -4.80 2.53 -5.01
CA VAL A 85 -4.49 1.39 -5.90
C VAL A 85 -5.68 1.02 -6.78
N LEU A 86 -6.90 1.04 -6.22
CA LEU A 86 -8.15 0.72 -6.93
C LEU A 86 -8.42 1.67 -8.11
N VAL A 87 -7.94 2.92 -8.04
CA VAL A 87 -8.09 3.88 -9.14
C VAL A 87 -6.95 3.78 -10.13
N VAL A 88 -5.70 3.66 -9.64
CA VAL A 88 -4.51 3.73 -10.50
C VAL A 88 -4.29 2.45 -11.29
N ILE A 89 -4.55 1.26 -10.73
CA ILE A 89 -4.33 0.00 -11.47
C ILE A 89 -5.20 -0.06 -12.74
N PRO A 90 -6.54 0.12 -12.68
CA PRO A 90 -7.36 0.10 -13.88
C PRO A 90 -6.93 1.17 -14.88
N TRP A 91 -6.59 2.38 -14.41
CA TRP A 91 -6.13 3.45 -15.28
C TRP A 91 -4.84 3.11 -16.02
N VAL A 92 -3.84 2.52 -15.34
CA VAL A 92 -2.58 2.07 -15.97
C VAL A 92 -2.86 0.97 -17.01
N LEU A 93 -3.69 -0.02 -16.67
CA LEU A 93 -4.03 -1.12 -17.57
C LEU A 93 -4.79 -0.63 -18.82
N LEU A 94 -5.79 0.24 -18.64
CA LEU A 94 -6.53 0.87 -19.73
C LEU A 94 -5.61 1.70 -20.62
N ARG A 95 -4.64 2.41 -20.03
CA ARG A 95 -3.67 3.20 -20.79
C ARG A 95 -2.73 2.32 -21.61
N LEU A 96 -2.19 1.25 -21.01
CA LEU A 96 -1.37 0.26 -21.73
C LEU A 96 -2.16 -0.41 -22.86
N HIS A 97 -3.43 -0.73 -22.62
CA HIS A 97 -4.32 -1.32 -23.63
C HIS A 97 -4.57 -0.35 -24.80
N SER A 98 -4.91 0.91 -24.50
CA SER A 98 -5.13 1.96 -25.50
C SER A 98 -3.90 2.21 -26.37
N LEU A 99 -2.70 2.07 -25.81
CA LEU A 99 -1.43 2.20 -26.52
C LEU A 99 -1.01 0.93 -27.26
N ARG A 100 -1.79 -0.16 -27.19
CA ARG A 100 -1.46 -1.51 -27.69
C ARG A 100 -0.14 -2.06 -27.13
N GLU A 101 0.24 -1.61 -25.94
CA GLU A 101 1.42 -2.09 -25.20
C GLU A 101 1.07 -3.19 -24.18
N LEU A 102 -0.22 -3.49 -24.01
CA LEU A 102 -0.69 -4.54 -23.10
C LEU A 102 -0.60 -5.90 -23.78
N SER A 103 0.07 -6.84 -23.11
CA SER A 103 0.14 -8.24 -23.50
C SER A 103 -0.19 -9.12 -22.30
N LEU A 104 -0.65 -10.35 -22.53
CA LEU A 104 -0.91 -11.31 -21.45
C LEU A 104 0.35 -11.51 -20.58
N ARG A 105 1.52 -11.65 -21.22
CA ARG A 105 2.80 -11.72 -20.52
C ARG A 105 3.09 -10.48 -19.67
N GLY A 106 2.77 -9.29 -20.18
CA GLY A 106 2.89 -8.03 -19.44
C GLY A 106 1.99 -7.99 -18.22
N VAL A 107 0.72 -8.41 -18.34
CA VAL A 107 -0.23 -8.48 -17.21
C VAL A 107 0.26 -9.47 -16.15
N VAL A 108 0.70 -10.66 -16.57
CA VAL A 108 1.27 -11.66 -15.66
C VAL A 108 2.52 -11.12 -14.96
N SER A 109 3.40 -10.44 -15.68
CA SER A 109 4.61 -9.83 -15.11
C SER A 109 4.29 -8.72 -14.10
N LEU A 110 3.31 -7.86 -14.39
CA LEU A 110 2.84 -6.84 -13.44
C LEU A 110 2.19 -7.47 -12.20
N GLY A 111 1.37 -8.51 -12.39
CA GLY A 111 0.79 -9.28 -11.29
C GLY A 111 1.86 -9.94 -10.43
N ALA A 112 2.89 -10.54 -11.04
CA ALA A 112 4.02 -11.12 -10.32
C ALA A 112 4.81 -10.06 -9.53
N CYS A 113 5.05 -8.87 -10.08
CA CYS A 113 5.68 -7.77 -9.34
C CYS A 113 4.82 -7.28 -8.17
N PHE A 114 3.50 -7.18 -8.37
CA PHE A 114 2.58 -6.83 -7.29
C PHE A 114 2.61 -7.87 -6.16
N LEU A 115 2.51 -9.15 -6.50
CA LEU A 115 2.58 -10.26 -5.54
C LEU A 115 3.96 -10.35 -4.85
N ALA A 116 5.04 -10.06 -5.56
CA ALA A 116 6.37 -9.95 -4.95
C ALA A 116 6.44 -8.84 -3.89
N GLY A 117 5.60 -7.81 -3.99
CA GLY A 117 5.46 -6.80 -2.96
C GLY A 117 4.82 -7.31 -1.67
N PHE A 118 4.10 -8.44 -1.70
CA PHE A 118 3.53 -9.10 -0.52
C PHE A 118 4.53 -10.01 0.21
N LEU A 119 5.78 -10.08 -0.26
CA LEU A 119 6.83 -10.89 0.36
C LEU A 119 7.02 -10.62 1.86
N PRO A 120 6.88 -9.38 2.40
CA PRO A 120 6.93 -9.15 3.83
C PRO A 120 5.90 -9.96 4.63
N TYR A 121 4.72 -10.27 4.08
CA TYR A 121 3.74 -11.11 4.78
C TYR A 121 4.15 -12.57 4.88
N VAL A 122 5.05 -13.07 4.02
CA VAL A 122 5.61 -14.43 4.12
C VAL A 122 6.43 -14.59 5.40
N TYR A 123 6.97 -13.50 5.96
CA TYR A 123 7.66 -13.53 7.24
C TYR A 123 6.74 -14.00 8.39
N LEU A 124 5.45 -13.72 8.34
CA LEU A 124 4.50 -14.09 9.40
C LEU A 124 4.39 -15.62 9.58
N PRO A 125 4.01 -16.43 8.57
CA PRO A 125 3.93 -17.87 8.74
C PRO A 125 5.30 -18.49 9.01
N VAL A 126 6.38 -17.95 8.43
CA VAL A 126 7.76 -18.46 8.66
C VAL A 126 8.19 -18.25 10.11
N SER A 127 8.00 -17.06 10.66
CA SER A 127 8.35 -16.75 12.05
C SER A 127 7.47 -17.50 13.06
N SER A 128 6.22 -17.75 12.72
CA SER A 128 5.28 -18.56 13.50
C SER A 128 5.71 -20.04 13.52
N TYR A 129 6.04 -20.62 12.35
CA TYR A 129 6.51 -22.01 12.24
C TYR A 129 7.83 -22.26 12.97
N LEU A 130 8.78 -21.31 12.86
CA LEU A 130 10.08 -21.40 13.53
C LEU A 130 10.02 -21.03 15.02
N ASN A 131 8.83 -20.68 15.54
CA ASN A 131 8.61 -20.25 16.93
C ASN A 131 9.54 -19.10 17.36
N THR A 132 10.00 -18.29 16.40
CA THR A 132 10.94 -17.18 16.63
C THR A 132 10.19 -15.92 17.09
N ALA A 133 8.88 -15.84 16.83
CA ALA A 133 8.04 -14.74 17.26
C ALA A 133 7.71 -14.86 18.76
N ARG A 134 8.38 -14.07 19.61
CA ARG A 134 8.10 -13.98 21.06
C ARG A 134 6.68 -13.50 21.39
N TRP A 135 6.04 -12.78 20.47
CA TRP A 135 4.67 -12.28 20.56
C TRP A 135 4.05 -12.33 19.17
N SER A 136 3.17 -13.31 18.91
CA SER A 136 2.37 -13.37 17.68
C SER A 136 0.91 -13.03 17.99
N TRP A 137 0.27 -12.27 17.11
CA TRP A 137 -1.17 -11.99 17.18
C TRP A 137 -1.92 -13.09 16.43
N GLY A 138 -2.30 -14.13 17.18
CA GLY A 138 -2.92 -15.34 16.64
C GLY A 138 -1.89 -16.34 16.09
N ASP A 139 -2.41 -17.45 15.59
CA ASP A 139 -1.65 -18.50 14.91
C ASP A 139 -1.73 -18.28 13.38
N GLN A 140 -0.61 -17.95 12.75
CA GLN A 140 -0.53 -17.73 11.29
C GLN A 140 0.02 -18.97 10.54
N THR A 141 0.13 -20.13 11.20
CA THR A 141 0.58 -21.37 10.54
C THR A 141 -0.46 -21.94 9.57
N THR A 142 -1.73 -21.62 9.77
CA THR A 142 -2.83 -22.02 8.89
C THR A 142 -3.19 -20.93 7.88
N LEU A 143 -3.64 -21.31 6.68
CA LEU A 143 -4.12 -20.36 5.67
C LEU A 143 -5.29 -19.51 6.19
N SER A 144 -6.15 -20.09 7.04
CA SER A 144 -7.23 -19.38 7.72
C SER A 144 -6.69 -18.29 8.64
N GLY A 145 -5.71 -18.60 9.49
CA GLY A 145 -5.10 -17.62 10.39
C GLY A 145 -4.36 -16.51 9.66
N LEU A 146 -3.67 -16.84 8.57
CA LEU A 146 -3.05 -15.84 7.70
C LEU A 146 -4.11 -14.92 7.06
N LEU A 147 -5.23 -15.47 6.57
CA LEU A 147 -6.32 -14.68 6.00
C LEU A 147 -7.01 -13.80 7.06
N THR A 148 -7.28 -14.31 8.25
CA THR A 148 -7.83 -13.52 9.37
C THR A 148 -6.92 -12.34 9.73
N HIS A 149 -5.60 -12.56 9.73
CA HIS A 149 -4.61 -11.50 9.96
C HIS A 149 -4.56 -10.50 8.78
N LEU A 150 -4.49 -11.00 7.54
CA LEU A 150 -4.46 -10.18 6.32
C LEU A 150 -5.74 -9.36 6.12
N LEU A 151 -6.89 -9.88 6.50
CA LEU A 151 -8.18 -9.20 6.43
C LEU A 151 -8.43 -8.30 7.64
N ARG A 152 -7.52 -8.33 8.63
CA ARG A 152 -7.62 -7.60 9.90
C ARG A 152 -8.94 -7.88 10.63
N GLU A 153 -9.40 -9.13 10.55
CA GLU A 153 -10.68 -9.54 11.13
C GLU A 153 -10.74 -9.31 12.65
N GLU A 154 -9.62 -9.53 13.35
CA GLU A 154 -9.54 -9.34 14.80
C GLU A 154 -9.69 -7.88 15.25
N TYR A 155 -9.47 -6.92 14.35
CA TYR A 155 -9.61 -5.49 14.62
C TYR A 155 -11.05 -4.98 14.38
N GLY A 156 -11.96 -5.86 13.93
CA GLY A 156 -13.34 -5.50 13.58
C GLY A 156 -13.45 -5.01 12.14
N THR A 157 -13.48 -5.93 11.18
CA THR A 157 -13.76 -5.58 9.77
C THR A 157 -15.15 -4.95 9.69
N PHE A 158 -15.21 -3.65 9.43
CA PHE A 158 -16.45 -2.86 9.34
C PHE A 158 -17.25 -2.73 10.64
N SER A 159 -16.67 -3.06 11.80
CA SER A 159 -17.30 -2.80 13.10
C SER A 159 -16.46 -1.81 13.90
N LEU A 160 -17.02 -0.62 14.15
CA LEU A 160 -16.35 0.45 14.89
C LEU A 160 -16.18 0.12 16.38
N ALA A 161 -16.97 -0.83 16.90
CA ALA A 161 -16.89 -1.34 18.26
C ALA A 161 -17.35 -2.80 18.29
N LYS A 162 -16.50 -3.69 18.83
CA LYS A 162 -16.93 -5.04 19.20
C LYS A 162 -17.80 -4.88 20.44
N THR A 163 -19.13 -4.84 20.29
CA THR A 163 -20.04 -4.79 21.43
C THR A 163 -19.98 -6.11 22.18
N GLU A 164 -18.96 -6.28 23.03
CA GLU A 164 -19.01 -7.25 24.12
C GLU A 164 -19.90 -6.66 25.22
N SER A 165 -21.20 -6.69 24.96
CA SER A 165 -22.24 -6.77 25.98
C SER A 165 -23.59 -6.75 25.28
N SER A 166 -24.24 -7.90 25.25
CA SER A 166 -25.70 -7.95 25.25
C SER A 166 -26.19 -7.37 26.59
N VAL A 167 -26.08 -6.06 26.78
CA VAL A 167 -26.83 -5.41 27.87
C VAL A 167 -28.28 -5.49 27.47
N SER A 168 -28.99 -6.46 28.06
CA SER A 168 -30.44 -6.52 27.96
C SER A 168 -30.99 -5.21 28.49
N LEU A 169 -31.76 -4.49 27.68
CA LEU A 169 -32.47 -3.24 28.05
C LEU A 169 -33.25 -3.36 29.38
N ARG A 170 -33.56 -4.59 29.82
CA ARG A 170 -34.20 -4.88 31.10
C ARG A 170 -33.32 -4.64 32.33
N SER A 171 -31.99 -4.62 32.20
CA SER A 171 -31.08 -4.39 33.34
C SER A 171 -30.81 -2.91 33.62
N MET A 172 -31.18 -2.00 32.71
CA MET A 172 -31.06 -0.55 32.92
C MET A 172 -32.33 0.09 33.52
N LEU A 173 -33.43 -0.68 33.63
CA LEU A 173 -34.73 -0.22 34.14
C LEU A 173 -35.06 -0.79 35.53
N ARG A 174 -34.06 -1.22 36.30
CA ARG A 174 -34.20 -1.57 37.73
C ARG A 174 -33.43 -0.62 38.61
#